data_AF-A0A5K1B078-F1
#
_entry.id   AF-A0A5K1B078-F1
#
_cell.length_a   1.000
_cell.length_b   1.000
_cell.length_c   1.000
_cell.angle_alpha   90.00
_cell.angle_beta   90.00
_cell.angle_gamma   90.00
#
_symmetry.space_group_name_H-M   'P 1'
#
loop_
_entity.id
_entity.type
_entity.pdbx_description
1 polymer ?
#
loop_
_entity_poly.entity_id
_entity_poly.type
_entity_poly.pdbx_seq_one_letter_code
_entity_poly.pdbx_strand_id
1 'polypeptide(L)' 'ILYDKRFSAFHYPVLDEDAPNYRTIIQHPMDMATVLQRVDCGQYLTRSSFLLDVDLIVANAK' A
#
# COMPACT_ATOMS: atom_id res chain seq x y z
N ILE A 1 6.75 11.99 7.35
CA ILE A 1 5.81 11.37 6.39
C ILE A 1 5.07 10.19 7.04
N LEU A 2 5.76 9.18 7.59
CA LEU A 2 5.12 8.05 8.30
C LEU A 2 4.48 8.38 9.66
N TYR A 3 4.72 9.57 10.22
CA TYR A 3 4.11 10.01 11.49
C TYR A 3 3.09 11.14 11.31
N ASP A 4 2.87 11.57 10.06
CA ASP A 4 1.80 12.52 9.76
C ASP A 4 0.47 11.77 9.75
N LYS A 5 -0.35 12.01 10.77
CA LYS A 5 -1.67 11.37 10.93
C LYS A 5 -2.58 11.60 9.72
N ARG A 6 -2.37 12.67 8.96
CA ARG A 6 -3.16 12.94 7.75
C ARG A 6 -3.10 11.81 6.73
N PHE A 7 -2.04 11.01 6.74
CA PHE A 7 -1.83 9.92 5.77
C PHE A 7 -1.85 8.53 6.41
N SER A 8 -2.37 8.39 7.63
CA SER A 8 -2.36 7.12 8.36
C SER A 8 -3.10 6.00 7.64
N ALA A 9 -4.10 6.34 6.82
CA ALA A 9 -4.87 5.39 6.01
C ALA A 9 -4.01 4.58 5.03
N PHE A 10 -2.80 5.02 4.70
CA PHE A 10 -1.90 4.34 3.76
C PHE A 10 -0.66 3.74 4.44
N HIS A 11 -0.52 3.88 5.76
CA HIS A 11 0.69 3.40 6.47
C HIS A 11 0.72 1.89 6.59
N TYR A 12 -0.43 1.26 6.78
CA TYR A 12 -0.59 -0.17 7.03
C TYR A 12 -1.65 -0.77 6.11
N PRO A 13 -1.68 -2.11 5.96
CA PRO A 13 -2.72 -2.77 5.19
C PRO A 13 -4.12 -2.39 5.68
N VAL A 14 -5.01 -2.08 4.74
CA VAL A 14 -6.40 -1.75 5.05
C VAL A 14 -7.09 -2.97 5.67
N LEU A 15 -7.68 -2.78 6.85
CA LEU A 15 -8.47 -3.79 7.53
C LEU A 15 -9.95 -3.66 7.12
N ASP A 16 -10.68 -4.77 7.16
CA ASP A 16 -12.12 -4.76 6.82
C ASP A 16 -12.94 -3.89 7.80
N GLU A 17 -12.43 -3.63 8.99
CA GLU A 17 -13.02 -2.70 9.97
C GLU A 17 -12.87 -1.22 9.57
N ASP A 18 -11.78 -0.86 8.89
CA ASP A 18 -11.52 0.50 8.40
C ASP A 18 -12.29 0.78 7.10
N ALA A 19 -12.46 -0.25 6.28
CA ALA A 19 -13.19 -0.20 5.01
C ALA A 19 -13.96 -1.52 4.79
N PRO A 20 -15.25 -1.56 5.12
CA PRO A 20 -16.08 -2.74 4.90
C PRO A 20 -16.08 -3.16 3.42
N ASN A 21 -15.92 -4.45 3.16
CA ASN A 21 -15.85 -5.04 1.81
C ASN A 21 -14.62 -4.61 0.98
N TYR A 22 -13.59 -4.00 1.59
CA TYR A 22 -12.42 -3.56 0.85
C TYR A 22 -11.76 -4.70 0.06
N ARG A 23 -11.56 -5.87 0.70
CA ARG A 23 -10.94 -7.03 0.05
C ARG A 23 -11.81 -7.72 -1.00
N THR A 24 -13.11 -7.40 -1.06
CA THR A 24 -13.99 -7.95 -2.11
C THR A 24 -13.97 -7.07 -3.37
N ILE A 25 -13.61 -5.79 -3.23
CA ILE A 25 -13.53 -4.82 -4.33
C ILE A 25 -12.10 -4.69 -4.83
N ILE A 26 -11.13 -4.55 -3.92
CA ILE A 26 -9.72 -4.35 -4.22
C ILE A 26 -9.01 -5.71 -4.31
N GLN A 27 -8.65 -6.08 -5.55
CA GLN A 27 -8.03 -7.37 -5.85
C GLN A 27 -6.56 -7.46 -5.42
N HIS A 28 -5.85 -6.33 -5.44
CA HIS A 28 -4.43 -6.26 -5.08
C HIS A 28 -4.22 -5.13 -4.06
N PRO A 29 -4.46 -5.40 -2.76
CA PRO A 29 -4.18 -4.42 -1.71
C PRO A 29 -2.71 -4.02 -1.69
N MET A 30 -2.44 -2.75 -1.38
CA MET A 30 -1.10 -2.22 -1.20
C MET A 30 -1.10 -1.08 -0.18
N ASP A 31 0.02 -0.92 0.54
CA ASP A 31 0.24 0.07 1.59
C ASP A 31 1.74 0.36 1.77
N MET A 32 2.07 1.44 2.48
CA MET A 32 3.45 1.89 2.64
C MET A 32 4.32 0.94 3.48
N ALA A 33 3.77 0.27 4.50
CA ALA A 33 4.53 -0.70 5.29
C ALA A 33 4.92 -1.91 4.42
N THR A 34 4.01 -2.41 3.60
CA THR A 34 4.30 -3.48 2.63
C THR A 34 5.36 -3.05 1.63
N VAL A 35 5.26 -1.83 1.08
CA VAL A 35 6.27 -1.30 0.15
C VAL A 35 7.65 -1.24 0.82
N LEU A 36 7.74 -0.71 2.04
CA LEU A 36 9.00 -0.61 2.79
C LEU A 36 9.58 -2.00 3.07
N GLN A 37 8.75 -2.95 3.52
CA GLN A 37 9.19 -4.33 3.75
C GLN A 37 9.77 -4.95 2.47
N ARG A 38 9.14 -4.74 1.31
CA ARG A 38 9.63 -5.24 0.02
C ARG A 38 10.96 -4.60 -0.39
N VAL A 39 11.17 -3.31 -0.08
CA VAL A 39 12.49 -2.66 -0.25
C VAL A 39 13.54 -3.31 0.64
N ASP A 40 13.25 -3.45 1.93
CA ASP A 40 14.19 -3.99 2.93
C ASP A 40 14.56 -5.45 2.64
N CYS A 41 13.62 -6.23 2.10
CA CYS A 41 13.85 -7.59 1.65
C CYS A 41 14.50 -7.69 0.25
N GLY A 42 14.77 -6.58 -0.43
CA GLY A 42 15.37 -6.58 -1.78
C GLY A 42 14.47 -7.16 -2.86
N GLN A 43 13.14 -7.13 -2.70
CA GLN A 43 12.18 -7.75 -3.62
C GLN A 43 11.97 -6.93 -4.90
N TYR A 44 12.32 -5.63 -4.89
CA TYR A 44 12.26 -4.78 -6.07
C TYR A 44 13.57 -4.84 -6.86
N LEU A 45 13.62 -5.74 -7.85
CA LEU A 45 14.76 -5.85 -8.77
C LEU A 45 14.88 -4.64 -9.71
N THR A 46 13.77 -3.92 -9.93
CA THR A 46 13.74 -2.76 -10.82
C THR A 46 13.01 -1.57 -10.17
N ARG A 47 13.34 -0.36 -10.64
CA ARG A 47 12.58 0.85 -10.25
C ARG A 47 11.11 0.75 -10.66
N SER A 48 10.84 0.16 -11.81
CA SER A 48 9.48 -0.02 -12.31
C SER A 48 8.63 -0.89 -11.37
N SER A 49 9.17 -1.98 -10.83
CA SER A 49 8.44 -2.81 -9.86
C SER A 49 8.11 -2.07 -8.57
N PHE A 50 8.99 -1.17 -8.11
CA PHE A 50 8.70 -0.32 -6.95
C PHE A 50 7.60 0.70 -7.26
N LEU A 51 7.68 1.38 -8.42
CA LEU A 51 6.68 2.37 -8.82
C LEU A 51 5.30 1.75 -9.02
N LEU A 52 5.21 0.52 -9.55
CA LEU A 52 3.94 -0.18 -9.71
C LEU A 52 3.18 -0.33 -8.38
N ASP A 53 3.88 -0.69 -7.29
CA ASP A 53 3.23 -0.82 -5.98
C ASP A 53 2.85 0.54 -5.39
N VAL A 54 3.66 1.59 -5.62
CA VAL A 54 3.31 2.96 -5.19
C VAL A 54 2.07 3.47 -5.95
N ASP A 55 2.03 3.28 -7.26
CA ASP A 55 0.89 3.66 -8.10
C ASP A 55 -0.37 2.87 -7.72
N LEU A 56 -0.22 1.61 -7.30
CA LEU A 56 -1.30 0.76 -6.84
C LEU A 56 -1.98 1.30 -5.57
N ILE A 57 -1.23 1.90 -4.63
CA ILE A 57 -1.80 2.57 -3.44
C ILE A 57 -2.77 3.68 -3.89
N VAL A 58 -2.35 4.49 -4.87
CA VAL A 58 -3.18 5.59 -5.39
C VAL A 58 -4.36 5.07 -6.21
N ALA A 59 -4.15 4.03 -7.01
CA ALA A 59 -5.19 3.43 -7.84
C ALA A 59 -6.31 2.80 -7.00
N ASN A 60 -5.97 2.13 -5.90
CA ASN A 60 -6.93 1.52 -4.98
C ASN A 60 -7.71 2.54 -4.14
N ALA A 61 -7.23 3.78 -4.07
CA ALA A 61 -7.83 4.87 -3.29
C ALA A 61 -8.73 5.81 -4.11
N LYS A 62 -8.96 5.50 -5.39
CA LYS A 62 -9.91 6.22 -6.27
C LYS A 62 -11.31 5.65 -6.13
#